data_AF-A0A7X2M7L5-F1
#
_entry.id   AF-A0A7X2M7L5-F1
#
_cell.length_a   1.000
_cell.length_b   1.000
_cell.length_c   1.000
_cell.angle_alpha   90.00
_cell.angle_beta   90.00
_cell.angle_gamma   90.00
#
_symmetry.space_group_name_H-M   'P 1'
#
loop_
_entity.id
_entity.type
_entity.pdbx_description
1 polymer ?
#
loop_
_entity_poly.entity_id
_entity_poly.type
_entity_poly.pdbx_seq_one_letter_code
_entity_poly.pdbx_strand_id
1 'polypeptide(L)'
;MKKAITLMRIVFSLRKCWQAICGSEQTKNDFYKMAAVTDNVSELFPPAYISDAGVNSFSEQARRFYSKLNTVGVMAMLNIYSGNNPEISHGFECIDTVYSRDNANKMIAF
;
A
#
# COMPACT_ATOMS: atom_id res chain seq x y z
N MET A 1 -4.06 33.59 -13.76
CA MET A 1 -3.85 32.84 -12.51
C MET A 1 -3.78 31.35 -12.84
N LYS A 2 -2.59 30.76 -12.91
CA LYS A 2 -2.42 29.31 -13.13
C LYS A 2 -2.16 28.67 -11.77
N LYS A 3 -3.13 27.90 -11.24
CA LYS A 3 -2.93 27.10 -10.02
C LYS A 3 -1.90 26.02 -10.35
N ALA A 4 -0.71 26.15 -9.77
CA ALA A 4 0.28 25.08 -9.76
C ALA A 4 -0.31 23.93 -8.95
N ILE A 5 -0.68 22.84 -9.63
CA ILE A 5 -0.94 21.56 -8.98
C ILE A 5 0.44 21.06 -8.55
N THR A 6 0.77 21.26 -7.29
CA THR A 6 1.96 20.68 -6.67
C THR A 6 1.77 19.16 -6.68
N LEU A 7 2.31 18.52 -7.71
CA LEU A 7 2.44 17.07 -7.75
C LEU A 7 3.46 16.72 -6.65
N MET A 8 2.96 16.32 -5.47
CA MET A 8 3.79 15.88 -4.37
C MET A 8 4.44 14.55 -4.75
N ARG A 9 5.61 14.62 -5.40
CA ARG A 9 6.46 13.47 -5.66
C ARG A 9 7.08 13.04 -4.34
N ILE A 10 6.49 12.07 -3.69
CA ILE A 10 7.09 11.49 -2.52
C ILE A 10 7.97 10.31 -2.93
N VAL A 11 9.27 10.57 -3.01
CA VAL A 11 10.29 9.53 -3.19
C VAL A 11 10.58 8.98 -1.79
N PHE A 12 10.06 7.80 -1.52
CA PHE A 12 10.02 7.19 -0.20
C PHE A 12 10.94 5.97 -0.13
N SER A 13 11.88 5.96 0.83
CA SER A 13 12.70 4.79 1.15
C SER A 13 11.81 3.68 1.70
N LEU A 14 11.46 2.70 0.84
CA LEU A 14 10.42 1.67 1.01
C LEU A 14 10.33 1.03 2.41
N ARG A 15 11.45 0.74 3.09
CA ARG A 15 11.45 0.17 4.46
C ARG A 15 10.97 1.12 5.56
N LYS A 16 11.41 2.39 5.54
CA LYS A 16 11.15 3.34 6.64
C LYS A 16 9.76 3.96 6.55
N CYS A 17 9.26 4.16 5.33
CA CYS A 17 7.90 4.65 5.09
C CYS A 17 6.87 3.63 5.52
N TRP A 18 7.14 2.35 5.28
CA TRP A 18 6.24 1.29 5.67
C TRP A 18 6.15 1.07 7.20
N GLN A 19 7.29 1.17 7.90
CA GLN A 19 7.30 1.20 9.37
C GLN A 19 6.54 2.39 9.95
N ALA A 20 6.58 3.54 9.27
CA ALA A 20 5.82 4.73 9.65
C ALA A 20 4.33 4.65 9.33
N ILE A 21 3.93 3.86 8.32
CA ILE A 21 2.54 3.67 7.90
C ILE A 21 1.77 2.68 8.81
N CYS A 22 2.47 1.70 9.39
CA CYS A 22 1.83 0.53 10.02
C CYS A 22 2.15 0.30 11.50
N GLY A 23 3.04 1.07 12.11
CA GLY A 23 3.42 0.93 13.52
C GLY A 23 4.24 -0.33 13.80
N SER A 24 5.47 -0.16 14.26
CA SER A 24 6.26 -1.24 14.87
C SER A 24 6.59 -0.84 16.31
N GLU A 25 6.89 -1.78 17.20
CA GLU A 25 7.22 -1.46 18.62
C GLU A 25 8.35 -0.43 18.79
N GLN A 26 9.11 -0.16 17.72
CA GLN A 26 10.15 0.87 17.65
C GLN A 26 9.62 2.31 17.54
N THR A 27 8.30 2.53 17.44
CA THR A 27 7.69 3.85 17.22
C THR A 27 6.89 4.34 18.43
N LYS A 28 7.58 4.66 19.53
CA LYS A 28 6.99 5.35 20.70
C LYS A 28 6.87 6.88 20.53
N ASN A 29 7.17 7.41 19.34
CA ASN A 29 7.11 8.84 19.06
C ASN A 29 5.79 9.18 18.35
N ASP A 30 5.07 10.18 18.85
CA ASP A 30 3.74 10.57 18.36
C ASP A 30 3.73 10.96 16.88
N PHE A 31 4.85 11.40 16.31
CA PHE A 31 4.97 11.65 14.87
C PHE A 31 4.73 10.40 14.01
N TYR A 32 5.12 9.22 14.50
CA TYR A 32 4.89 7.97 13.78
C TYR A 32 3.43 7.53 13.82
N LYS A 33 2.73 7.78 14.94
CA LYS A 33 1.29 7.50 15.04
C LYS A 33 0.48 8.40 14.09
N MET A 34 0.89 9.66 13.94
CA MET A 34 0.26 10.58 12.98
C MET A 34 0.56 10.20 11.52
N ALA A 35 1.73 9.63 11.25
CA ALA A 35 2.11 9.17 9.91
C ALA A 35 1.50 7.81 9.54
N ALA A 36 0.96 7.07 10.51
CA ALA A 36 0.36 5.77 10.27
C ALA A 36 -0.95 5.92 9.50
N VAL A 37 -0.89 5.73 8.17
CA VAL A 37 -2.07 5.83 7.29
C VAL A 37 -3.17 4.88 7.73
N THR A 38 -2.80 3.70 8.24
CA THR A 38 -3.79 2.73 8.73
C THR A 38 -4.56 3.27 9.94
N ASP A 39 -3.95 4.07 10.82
CA ASP A 39 -4.62 4.57 12.04
C ASP A 39 -5.38 5.88 11.81
N ASN A 40 -5.15 6.54 10.68
CA ASN A 40 -5.76 7.84 10.34
C ASN A 40 -6.67 7.76 9.10
N VAL A 41 -7.08 6.56 8.70
CA VAL A 41 -8.01 6.37 7.56
C VAL A 41 -9.41 6.85 7.95
N SER A 42 -10.09 7.51 7.02
CA SER A 42 -11.47 7.98 7.19
C SER A 42 -12.27 7.75 5.90
N GLU A 43 -13.58 8.01 5.94
CA GLU A 43 -14.47 7.94 4.77
C GLU A 43 -14.05 8.88 3.62
N LEU A 44 -13.20 9.88 3.89
CA LEU A 44 -12.66 10.82 2.90
C LEU A 44 -11.42 10.27 2.17
N PHE A 45 -10.97 9.06 2.52
CA PHE A 45 -9.84 8.43 1.82
C PHE A 45 -10.22 8.14 0.36
N PRO A 46 -9.33 8.37 -0.61
CA PRO A 46 -9.63 8.09 -2.01
C PRO A 46 -9.81 6.58 -2.24
N PRO A 47 -10.53 6.17 -3.31
CA PRO A 47 -10.55 4.78 -3.71
C PRO A 47 -9.13 4.22 -3.87
N ALA A 48 -8.91 2.98 -3.42
CA ALA A 48 -7.57 2.42 -3.31
C ALA A 48 -7.47 1.01 -3.92
N TYR A 49 -6.53 0.85 -4.86
CA TYR A 49 -6.05 -0.45 -5.29
C TYR A 49 -4.83 -0.84 -4.44
N ILE A 50 -4.89 -2.01 -3.82
CA ILE A 50 -3.83 -2.53 -2.94
C ILE A 50 -3.33 -3.84 -3.52
N SER A 51 -2.04 -3.90 -3.87
CA SER A 51 -1.35 -5.13 -4.24
C SER A 51 -0.21 -5.44 -3.29
N ASP A 52 0.05 -6.74 -3.07
CA ASP A 52 1.26 -7.19 -2.41
C ASP A 52 1.58 -8.66 -2.75
N ALA A 53 2.81 -9.06 -2.49
CA ALA A 53 3.26 -10.43 -2.55
C ALA A 53 2.90 -11.21 -1.26
N GLY A 54 2.56 -12.49 -1.41
CA GLY A 54 2.24 -13.37 -0.30
C GLY A 54 3.45 -13.84 0.51
N VAL A 55 4.65 -13.86 -0.10
CA VAL A 55 5.88 -14.35 0.51
C VAL A 55 6.91 -13.23 0.61
N ASN A 56 7.66 -13.19 1.73
CA ASN A 56 8.71 -12.20 1.99
C ASN A 56 8.27 -10.74 1.76
N SER A 57 7.00 -10.44 2.02
CA SER A 57 6.43 -9.09 1.90
C SER A 57 5.45 -8.81 3.04
N PHE A 58 4.57 -7.83 2.87
CA PHE A 58 3.75 -7.24 3.94
C PHE A 58 2.25 -7.54 3.79
N SER A 59 1.90 -8.71 3.23
CA SER A 59 0.53 -9.07 2.85
C SER A 59 -0.49 -8.98 3.99
N GLU A 60 -0.11 -9.35 5.21
CA GLU A 60 -0.98 -9.19 6.39
C GLU A 60 -1.31 -7.73 6.70
N GLN A 61 -0.40 -6.81 6.43
CA GLN A 61 -0.61 -5.38 6.64
C GLN A 61 -1.44 -4.78 5.50
N ALA A 62 -1.24 -5.23 4.26
CA ALA A 62 -2.13 -4.92 3.13
C ALA A 62 -3.59 -5.34 3.43
N ARG A 63 -3.79 -6.55 3.98
CA ARG A 63 -5.12 -7.04 4.43
C ARG A 63 -5.72 -6.16 5.53
N ARG A 64 -4.93 -5.76 6.52
CA ARG A 64 -5.40 -4.86 7.60
C ARG A 64 -5.83 -3.50 7.06
N PHE A 65 -5.05 -2.91 6.15
CA PHE A 65 -5.38 -1.63 5.56
C PHE A 65 -6.66 -1.70 4.72
N TYR A 66 -6.77 -2.73 3.87
CA TYR A 66 -7.99 -3.02 3.11
C TYR A 66 -9.23 -3.15 4.00
N SER A 67 -9.11 -3.91 5.11
CA SER A 67 -10.19 -4.06 6.07
C SER A 67 -10.64 -2.71 6.65
N LYS A 68 -9.69 -1.84 7.02
CA LYS A 68 -10.02 -0.51 7.58
C LYS A 68 -10.74 0.38 6.55
N LEU A 69 -10.30 0.38 5.29
CA LEU A 69 -10.96 1.12 4.20
C LEU A 69 -12.42 0.67 4.02
N ASN A 70 -12.64 -0.65 3.98
CA ASN A 70 -14.00 -1.20 3.89
C ASN A 70 -14.86 -0.81 5.11
N THR A 71 -14.30 -0.81 6.33
CA THR A 71 -15.02 -0.41 7.54
C THR A 71 -15.51 1.04 7.48
N VAL A 72 -14.76 1.94 6.85
CA VAL A 72 -15.14 3.36 6.69
C VAL A 72 -15.86 3.65 5.37
N GLY A 73 -16.25 2.61 4.62
CA GLY A 73 -17.04 2.76 3.38
C GLY A 73 -16.25 3.22 2.16
N VAL A 74 -14.92 3.17 2.18
CA VAL A 74 -14.08 3.54 1.04
C VAL A 74 -14.00 2.39 0.04
N MET A 75 -14.21 2.68 -1.24
CA MET A 75 -14.04 1.71 -2.33
C MET A 75 -12.59 1.24 -2.40
N ALA A 76 -12.35 -0.06 -2.19
CA ALA A 76 -11.02 -0.63 -2.25
C ALA A 76 -11.02 -1.99 -2.96
N MET A 77 -9.88 -2.32 -3.58
CA MET A 77 -9.58 -3.64 -4.12
C MET A 77 -8.29 -4.17 -3.51
N LEU A 78 -8.25 -5.46 -3.21
CA LEU A 78 -7.07 -6.14 -2.68
C LEU A 78 -6.65 -7.30 -3.60
N ASN A 79 -5.42 -7.25 -4.09
CA ASN A 79 -4.81 -8.28 -4.94
C ASN A 79 -3.52 -8.81 -4.28
N ILE A 80 -3.62 -9.95 -3.59
CA ILE A 80 -2.47 -10.62 -3.00
C ILE A 80 -2.13 -11.85 -3.83
N TYR A 81 -0.94 -11.87 -4.41
CA TYR A 81 -0.44 -13.06 -5.09
C TYR A 81 0.12 -14.05 -4.07
N SER A 82 -0.45 -15.24 -4.00
CA SER A 82 -0.01 -16.30 -3.08
C SER A 82 0.90 -17.32 -3.77
N GLY A 83 1.65 -18.08 -2.97
CA GLY A 83 2.55 -19.14 -3.44
C GLY A 83 4.02 -18.82 -3.20
N ASN A 84 4.88 -19.82 -3.33
CA ASN A 84 6.33 -19.73 -3.06
C ASN A 84 7.16 -19.38 -4.31
N ASN A 85 6.59 -18.62 -5.26
CA ASN A 85 7.34 -18.20 -6.45
C ASN A 85 8.24 -16.99 -6.08
N PRO A 86 9.57 -17.05 -6.29
CA PRO A 86 10.46 -15.92 -6.03
C PRO A 86 10.13 -14.65 -6.83
N GLU A 87 9.47 -14.79 -7.98
CA GLU A 87 8.94 -13.66 -8.77
C GLU A 87 7.81 -12.92 -8.07
N ILE A 88 7.25 -13.48 -7.00
CA ILE A 88 6.18 -12.91 -6.17
C ILE A 88 6.74 -12.63 -4.78
N SER A 89 7.74 -11.76 -4.72
CA SER A 89 8.34 -11.27 -3.47
C SER A 89 8.14 -9.76 -3.32
N HIS A 90 8.58 -9.18 -2.21
CA HIS A 90 8.44 -7.74 -1.99
C HIS A 90 9.02 -6.91 -3.15
N GLY A 91 8.20 -6.03 -3.73
CA GLY A 91 8.57 -5.24 -4.88
C GLY A 91 8.51 -5.99 -6.22
N PHE A 92 7.74 -7.08 -6.31
CA PHE A 92 7.52 -7.79 -7.57
C PHE A 92 7.04 -6.88 -8.70
N GLU A 93 6.34 -5.79 -8.36
CA GLU A 93 5.87 -4.77 -9.29
C GLU A 93 7.01 -4.05 -10.02
N CYS A 94 8.23 -4.09 -9.48
CA CYS A 94 9.41 -3.44 -10.07
C CYS A 94 10.17 -4.32 -11.07
N ILE A 95 9.75 -5.57 -11.28
CA ILE A 95 10.42 -6.53 -12.16
C ILE A 95 9.41 -6.95 -13.24
N ASP A 96 9.84 -7.05 -14.49
CA ASP A 96 8.95 -7.46 -15.59
C ASP A 96 8.68 -8.98 -15.56
N THR A 97 7.58 -9.38 -14.95
CA THR A 97 7.15 -10.78 -14.78
C THR A 97 5.68 -10.92 -15.24
N VAL A 98 5.21 -12.16 -15.36
CA VAL A 98 3.78 -12.38 -15.64
C VAL A 98 2.88 -11.78 -14.54
N TYR A 99 3.35 -11.76 -13.30
CA TYR A 99 2.61 -11.25 -12.14
C TYR A 99 2.58 -9.73 -12.09
N SER A 100 3.69 -9.05 -12.39
CA SER A 100 3.69 -7.58 -12.41
C SER A 100 2.87 -7.02 -13.56
N ARG A 101 2.87 -7.68 -14.73
CA ARG A 101 1.99 -7.33 -15.86
C ARG A 101 0.51 -7.58 -15.55
N ASP A 102 0.19 -8.73 -14.95
CA ASP A 102 -1.18 -9.02 -14.49
C ASP A 102 -1.65 -7.99 -13.44
N ASN A 103 -0.78 -7.65 -12.48
CA ASN A 103 -1.08 -6.64 -11.45
C ASN A 103 -1.32 -5.26 -12.07
N ALA A 104 -0.49 -4.85 -13.03
CA ALA A 104 -0.65 -3.59 -13.75
C ALA A 104 -1.99 -3.53 -14.51
N ASN A 105 -2.38 -4.63 -15.17
CA ASN A 105 -3.67 -4.70 -15.87
C ASN A 105 -4.85 -4.57 -14.90
N LYS A 106 -4.79 -5.25 -13.75
CA LYS A 106 -5.83 -5.14 -12.70
C LYS A 106 -5.88 -3.74 -12.10
N MET A 107 -4.73 -3.10 -11.89
CA MET A 107 -4.65 -1.72 -11.39
C MET A 107 -5.23 -0.72 -12.39
N ILE A 108 -5.02 -0.89 -13.69
CA ILE A 108 -5.59 -0.02 -14.74
C ILE A 108 -7.12 -0.19 -14.85
N ALA A 109 -7.63 -1.39 -14.56
CA ALA A 109 -9.05 -1.69 -14.63
C ALA A 109 -9.86 -1.21 -13.39
N PHE A 110 -9.16 -0.83 -12.32
CA PHE A 110 -9.74 -0.28 -11.08
C PHE A 110 -9.90 1.24 -11.18
#